data_AF-A0A9W5X0C2-F1
#
_entry.id   AF-A0A9W5X0C2-F1
#
_cell.length_a   1.000
_cell.length_b   1.000
_cell.length_c   1.000
_cell.angle_alpha   90.00
_cell.angle_beta   90.00
_cell.angle_gamma   90.00
#
_symmetry.space_group_name_H-M   'P 1'
#
loop_
_entity.id
_entity.type
_entity.pdbx_description
1 polymer ?
#
loop_
_entity_poly.entity_id
_entity_poly.type
_entity_poly.pdbx_seq_one_letter_code
_entity_poly.pdbx_strand_id
1 'polypeptide(L)' 'MHHCLGAPLARMEMQIALPALLRRFPTLSPAEAFEDVAFRSFHFIYGLKSLEVNW' A
#
# COMPACT_ATOMS: atom_id res chain seq x y z
N MET A 1 18.30 12.82 -17.74
CA MET A 1 18.01 12.35 -16.36
C MET A 1 16.59 12.74 -16.02
N HIS A 2 15.73 11.78 -15.67
CA HIS A 2 14.36 12.04 -15.24
C HIS A 2 14.19 11.54 -13.82
N HIS A 3 14.24 12.46 -12.86
CA HIS A 3 13.88 12.15 -11.48
C HIS A 3 12.39 12.38 -11.29
N CYS A 4 11.74 11.51 -10.53
CA CYS A 4 10.37 11.74 -10.11
C CYS A 4 10.32 12.97 -9.21
N LEU A 5 9.75 14.06 -9.73
CA LEU A 5 9.58 15.31 -8.99
C LEU A 5 8.78 15.12 -7.69
N GLY A 6 7.84 14.15 -7.69
CA GLY A 6 7.02 13.81 -6.54
C GLY A 6 7.68 12.86 -5.53
N ALA A 7 8.87 12.33 -5.79
CA ALA A 7 9.50 11.35 -4.89
C ALA A 7 9.68 11.85 -3.44
N PRO A 8 10.03 13.12 -3.17
CA PRO A 8 10.10 13.64 -1.80
C PRO A 8 8.73 13.63 -1.10
N LEU A 9 7.66 14.03 -1.80
CA LEU A 9 6.30 14.04 -1.27
C LEU A 9 5.81 12.62 -0.98
N ALA A 10 5.93 11.71 -1.94
CA ALA A 10 5.53 10.32 -1.77
C ALA A 10 6.25 9.65 -0.59
N ARG A 11 7.53 9.99 -0.36
CA ARG A 11 8.27 9.51 0.81
C ARG A 11 7.68 10.04 2.11
N MET A 12 7.36 11.33 2.17
CA MET A 12 6.74 11.94 3.35
C MET A 12 5.37 11.32 3.65
N GLU A 13 4.54 11.13 2.62
CA GLU A 13 3.23 10.48 2.75
C GLU A 13 3.37 9.07 3.32
N MET A 14 4.27 8.25 2.80
CA MET A 14 4.49 6.88 3.29
C MET A 14 5.06 6.86 4.71
N GLN A 15 5.96 7.79 5.06
CA GLN A 15 6.53 7.92 6.40
C GLN A 15 5.49 8.32 7.46
N ILE A 16 4.41 8.99 7.06
CA ILE A 16 3.34 9.43 7.97
C ILE A 16 2.20 8.40 7.97
N ALA A 17 1.67 8.06 6.80
CA ALA A 17 0.45 7.28 6.66
C ALA A 17 0.63 5.83 7.13
N LEU A 18 1.71 5.15 6.73
CA LEU A 18 1.88 3.73 7.05
C LEU A 18 2.08 3.50 8.56
N PRO A 19 2.93 4.25 9.28
CA PRO A 19 3.01 4.11 10.74
C PRO A 19 1.73 4.54 11.46
N ALA A 20 1.04 5.59 10.98
CA ALA A 20 -0.23 6.01 11.59
C ALA A 20 -1.31 4.93 11.46
N LEU A 21 -1.41 4.28 10.29
CA LEU A 21 -2.32 3.17 10.05
C LEU A 21 -2.05 2.01 11.00
N LEU A 22 -0.79 1.54 11.07
CA LEU A 22 -0.40 0.40 11.90
C LEU A 22 -0.52 0.70 13.41
N ARG A 23 -0.31 1.95 13.84
CA ARG A 23 -0.57 2.36 15.23
C ARG A 23 -2.06 2.41 15.56
N ARG A 24 -2.91 2.80 14.61
CA ARG A 24 -4.37 2.92 14.82
C ARG A 24 -5.05 1.56 14.89
N PHE A 25 -4.55 0.58 14.13
CA PHE A 25 -5.08 -0.77 13.99
C PHE A 25 -3.96 -1.80 14.29
N PRO A 26 -3.63 -2.03 15.58
CA PRO A 26 -2.47 -2.85 15.96
C PRO A 26 -2.62 -4.34 15.58
N THR A 27 -3.85 -4.79 15.35
CA THR A 27 -4.23 -6.15 14.95
C THR A 27 -4.54 -6.28 13.46
N LEU A 28 -4.23 -5.25 12.67
CA LEU A 28 -4.46 -5.24 11.22
C LEU A 28 -3.75 -6.42 10.54
N SER A 29 -4.52 -7.22 9.81
CA SER A 29 -4.04 -8.40 9.11
C SER A 29 -4.81 -8.62 7.79
N PRO A 30 -4.21 -9.28 6.77
CA PRO A 30 -4.94 -9.68 5.58
C PRO A 30 -6.11 -10.61 5.95
N ALA A 31 -7.28 -10.35 5.36
CA ALA A 31 -8.49 -11.17 5.53
C ALA A 31 -8.58 -12.32 4.52
N GLU A 32 -7.61 -12.41 3.61
CA GLU A 32 -7.55 -13.36 2.49
C GLU A 32 -6.15 -13.99 2.38
N ALA A 33 -6.06 -15.16 1.73
CA ALA A 33 -4.78 -15.79 1.43
C ALA A 33 -4.02 -14.98 0.37
N PHE A 34 -2.69 -15.07 0.35
CA PHE A 34 -1.88 -14.25 -0.56
C PHE A 34 -2.17 -14.54 -2.04
N GLU A 35 -2.45 -15.80 -2.39
CA GLU A 35 -2.86 -16.18 -3.74
C GLU A 35 -4.17 -15.54 -4.22
N ASP A 36 -5.05 -15.14 -3.30
CA ASP A 36 -6.36 -14.54 -3.61
C ASP A 36 -6.29 -13.02 -3.76
N VAL A 37 -5.20 -12.39 -3.33
CA VAL A 37 -5.01 -10.94 -3.37
C VAL A 37 -5.07 -10.43 -4.82
N ALA A 38 -6.01 -9.53 -5.09
CA ALA A 38 -6.22 -9.01 -6.43
C ALA A 38 -5.16 -7.94 -6.80
N PHE A 39 -4.18 -8.33 -7.62
CA PHE A 39 -3.19 -7.39 -8.18
C PHE A 39 -3.68 -6.70 -9.47
N ARG A 40 -3.11 -5.53 -9.76
CA ARG A 40 -3.32 -4.77 -11.00
C ARG A 40 -2.48 -5.36 -12.15
N SER A 41 -2.79 -6.57 -12.59
CA SER A 41 -1.97 -7.34 -13.55
C SER A 41 -1.81 -6.73 -14.94
N PHE A 42 -2.67 -5.79 -15.35
CA PHE A 42 -2.64 -5.14 -16.67
C PHE A 42 -2.39 -3.62 -16.59
N HIS A 43 -1.65 -3.15 -15.58
CA HIS A 43 -1.32 -1.74 -15.42
C HIS A 43 0.20 -1.50 -15.46
N PHE A 44 0.61 -0.38 -16.09
CA PHE A 44 2.01 0.05 -16.13
C PHE A 44 2.56 0.37 -14.72
N ILE A 45 1.69 0.78 -13.80
CA ILE A 45 2.01 0.99 -12.39
C ILE A 45 1.55 -0.23 -11.61
N TYR A 46 2.49 -0.95 -11.02
CA TYR A 46 2.20 -2.11 -10.18
C TYR A 46 1.50 -1.71 -8.88
N GLY A 47 0.57 -2.54 -8.42
CA GLY A 47 -0.14 -2.33 -7.18
C GLY A 47 -1.32 -3.28 -7.00
N LEU A 48 -2.06 -3.05 -5.95
CA LEU A 48 -3.25 -3.82 -5.58
C LEU A 48 -4.51 -3.19 -6.19
N LYS A 49 -5.42 -4.05 -6.64
CA LYS A 49 -6.79 -3.66 -6.97
C LYS A 49 -7.60 -3.52 -5.68
N SER A 50 -7.47 -4.51 -4.79
CA SER A 50 -8.04 -4.55 -3.45
C SER A 50 -7.11 -5.34 -2.53
N LEU A 51 -7.27 -5.15 -1.23
CA LEU A 51 -6.68 -5.96 -0.18
C LEU A 51 -7.68 -5.99 0.97
N GLU A 52 -8.33 -7.13 1.14
CA GLU A 52 -9.27 -7.28 2.25
C GLU A 52 -8.50 -7.43 3.56
N VAL A 53 -8.95 -6.75 4.62
CA VAL A 53 -8.25 -6.68 5.90
C VAL A 53 -9.20 -6.82 7.08
N ASN A 54 -8.70 -7.41 8.16
CA ASN A 54 -9.34 -7.48 9.48
C ASN A 54 -8.50 -6.68 10.48
N TRP A 55 -9.11 -6.09 11.51
CA TRP A 55 -8.40 -5.34 12.55
C TRP A 55 -9.09 -5.41 13.91
#